data_AF-A0A946EG55-F1
#
_entry.id   AF-A0A946EG55-F1
#
_cell.length_a   1.000
_cell.length_b   1.000
_cell.length_c   1.000
_cell.angle_alpha   90.00
_cell.angle_beta   90.00
_cell.angle_gamma   90.00
#
_symmetry.space_group_name_H-M   'P 1'
#
loop_
_entity.id
_entity.type
_entity.pdbx_description
1 polymer ?
#
loop_
_entity_poly.entity_id
_entity_poly.type
_entity_poly.pdbx_seq_one_letter_code
_entity_poly.pdbx_strand_id
1 'polypeptide(L)'
;MNWLVEPFLVDIATHGWMAPFAVVLVSGGLALFWGAGMSLGYILGGKLGCVIGLGLCEVARGYLFTGFPWGLLGYIWIDTPVAHLASYFGAYGLTAITFGFCVLLAQSFYVRRKIMGLGFLFLVLLAVWTFGNSVRPTYSAPENATVIRLVQPNAPQDKKFDPKFAMDYFQRMLNFSQQAPQPDLIVWPETSLPIAYNFAADLILQIKEASQGVPVLVGALR
;
A
#
# COMPACT_ATOMS: atom_id res chain seq x y z
N MET A 1 10.56 -9.72 -0.40
CA MET A 1 9.29 -10.46 -0.23
C MET A 1 9.40 -11.60 0.81
N ASN A 2 10.35 -11.54 1.75
CA ASN A 2 10.52 -12.57 2.80
C ASN A 2 9.31 -12.64 3.75
N TRP A 3 8.66 -11.51 3.98
CA TRP A 3 7.42 -11.43 4.77
C TRP A 3 6.27 -12.30 4.22
N LEU A 4 6.33 -12.77 2.97
CA LEU A 4 5.35 -13.74 2.43
C LEU A 4 5.32 -15.05 3.22
N VAL A 5 6.33 -15.34 4.04
CA VAL A 5 6.33 -16.51 4.94
C VAL A 5 5.32 -16.35 6.08
N GLU A 6 5.14 -15.13 6.59
CA GLU A 6 4.39 -14.87 7.84
C GLU A 6 2.95 -15.42 7.83
N PRO A 7 2.15 -15.27 6.76
CA PRO A 7 0.79 -15.82 6.74
C PRO A 7 0.75 -17.34 6.89
N PHE A 8 1.77 -18.06 6.39
CA PHE A 8 1.86 -19.52 6.51
C PHE A 8 2.23 -19.97 7.92
N LEU A 9 2.82 -19.08 8.74
CA LEU A 9 3.19 -19.38 10.12
C LEU A 9 2.02 -19.25 11.10
N VAL A 10 0.90 -18.64 10.70
CA VAL A 10 -0.33 -18.54 11.51
C VAL A 10 -0.87 -19.93 11.86
N ASP A 11 -0.88 -20.84 10.88
CA ASP A 11 -1.13 -22.27 11.08
C ASP A 11 -0.03 -23.08 10.38
N ILE A 12 1.12 -23.13 11.06
CA ILE A 12 2.34 -23.76 10.55
C ILE A 12 2.17 -25.26 10.30
N ALA A 13 1.36 -25.95 11.11
CA ALA A 13 1.16 -27.39 10.99
C ALA A 13 0.48 -27.75 9.67
N THR A 14 -0.49 -26.93 9.25
CA THR A 14 -1.23 -27.16 8.01
C THR A 14 -0.53 -26.56 6.79
N HIS A 15 0.01 -25.34 6.91
CA HIS A 15 0.43 -24.54 5.75
C HIS A 15 1.94 -24.28 5.67
N GLY A 16 2.71 -24.55 6.72
CA GLY A 16 4.13 -24.17 6.80
C GLY A 16 4.99 -24.75 5.69
N TRP A 17 4.66 -25.95 5.21
CA TRP A 17 5.38 -26.61 4.10
C TRP A 17 5.28 -25.83 2.78
N MET A 18 4.24 -25.01 2.58
CA MET A 18 4.03 -24.23 1.36
C MET A 18 4.93 -22.99 1.31
N ALA A 19 5.33 -22.45 2.46
CA ALA A 19 6.05 -21.18 2.58
C ALA A 19 7.30 -21.07 1.68
N PRO A 20 8.24 -22.03 1.65
CA PRO A 20 9.42 -21.91 0.80
C PRO A 20 9.06 -21.85 -0.69
N PHE A 21 8.08 -22.66 -1.12
CA PHE A 21 7.61 -22.66 -2.52
C PHE A 21 6.93 -21.34 -2.86
N ALA A 22 6.07 -20.82 -1.98
CA ALA A 22 5.39 -19.55 -2.18
C ALA A 22 6.40 -18.40 -2.35
N VAL A 23 7.40 -18.30 -1.47
CA VAL A 23 8.42 -17.24 -1.55
C VAL A 23 9.21 -17.33 -2.86
N VAL A 24 9.69 -18.53 -3.23
CA VAL A 24 10.52 -18.73 -4.42
C VAL A 24 9.72 -18.50 -5.69
N LEU A 25 8.53 -19.10 -5.81
CA LEU A 25 7.72 -19.03 -7.02
C LEU A 25 7.13 -17.64 -7.22
N VAL A 26 6.64 -16.98 -6.17
CA VAL A 26 6.13 -15.60 -6.28
C VAL A 26 7.28 -14.64 -6.60
N SER A 27 8.40 -14.72 -5.88
CA SER A 27 9.53 -13.82 -6.16
C SER A 27 10.12 -14.05 -7.55
N GLY A 28 10.27 -15.31 -7.96
CA GLY A 28 10.74 -15.68 -9.30
C GLY A 28 9.77 -15.24 -10.39
N GLY A 29 8.47 -15.50 -10.22
CA GLY A 29 7.43 -15.07 -11.16
C GLY A 29 7.37 -13.55 -11.32
N LEU A 30 7.48 -12.80 -10.23
CA LEU A 30 7.51 -11.34 -10.29
C LEU A 30 8.81 -10.81 -10.95
N ALA A 31 9.94 -11.49 -10.75
CA ALA A 31 11.19 -11.14 -11.41
C ALA A 31 11.11 -11.30 -12.94
N LEU A 32 10.28 -12.22 -13.46
CA LEU A 32 10.06 -12.36 -14.90
C LEU A 32 9.47 -11.08 -15.52
N PHE A 33 8.63 -10.32 -14.80
CA PHE A 33 8.14 -9.03 -15.30
C PHE A 33 9.27 -8.02 -15.50
N TRP A 34 10.26 -8.01 -14.61
CA TRP A 34 11.43 -7.14 -14.72
C TRP A 34 12.35 -7.57 -15.86
N GLY A 35 12.56 -8.89 -16.02
CA GLY A 35 13.29 -9.45 -17.16
C GLY A 35 12.60 -9.14 -18.50
N ALA A 36 11.27 -9.29 -18.55
CA ALA A 36 10.45 -8.93 -19.71
C ALA A 36 10.52 -7.42 -19.99
N GLY A 37 10.46 -6.57 -18.97
CA GLY A 37 10.55 -5.12 -19.11
C GLY A 37 11.90 -4.67 -19.67
N MET A 38 13.00 -5.27 -19.22
CA MET A 38 14.32 -5.02 -19.80
C MET A 38 14.44 -5.55 -21.23
N SER A 39 13.89 -6.73 -21.52
CA SER A 39 13.88 -7.30 -22.88
C SER A 39 13.08 -6.43 -23.84
N LEU A 40 11.91 -5.96 -23.42
CA LEU A 40 11.09 -5.02 -24.17
C LEU A 40 11.84 -3.69 -24.37
N GLY A 41 12.51 -3.20 -23.32
CA GLY A 41 13.32 -1.99 -23.42
C GLY A 41 14.46 -2.11 -24.43
N TYR A 42 15.10 -3.29 -24.52
CA TYR A 42 16.11 -3.60 -25.52
C TYR A 42 15.53 -3.61 -26.94
N ILE A 43 14.36 -4.23 -27.15
CA ILE A 43 13.68 -4.29 -28.45
C ILE A 43 13.26 -2.88 -28.92
N LEU A 44 12.68 -2.08 -28.02
CA LEU A 44 12.27 -0.71 -28.33
C LEU A 44 13.48 0.21 -28.58
N GLY A 45 14.63 -0.15 -28.04
CA GLY A 45 15.90 0.53 -28.28
C GLY A 45 16.05 1.84 -27.51
N GLY A 46 17.30 2.13 -27.18
CA GLY A 46 17.67 3.38 -26.51
C GLY A 46 17.13 3.50 -25.09
N LYS A 47 17.36 4.69 -24.51
CA LYS A 47 17.08 4.98 -23.10
C LYS A 47 15.58 5.05 -22.81
N LEU A 48 14.85 5.68 -23.73
CA LEU A 48 13.41 5.80 -23.62
C LEU A 48 12.74 4.44 -23.76
N GLY A 49 13.28 3.55 -24.61
CA GLY A 49 12.88 2.15 -24.68
C GLY A 49 12.97 1.46 -23.33
N CYS A 50 14.09 1.58 -22.61
CA CYS A 50 14.22 1.01 -21.25
C CYS A 50 13.17 1.52 -20.26
N VAL A 51 12.92 2.84 -20.24
CA VAL A 51 11.92 3.43 -19.33
C VAL A 51 10.52 2.95 -19.68
N ILE A 52 10.16 2.91 -20.97
CA ILE A 52 8.86 2.44 -21.45
C ILE A 52 8.69 0.95 -21.16
N GLY A 53 9.69 0.12 -21.48
CA GLY A 53 9.65 -1.32 -21.29
C GLY A 53 9.45 -1.71 -19.84
N LEU A 54 10.26 -1.13 -18.94
CA LEU A 54 10.12 -1.35 -17.49
C LEU A 54 8.79 -0.80 -16.95
N GLY A 55 8.37 0.40 -17.39
CA GLY A 55 7.12 1.00 -16.96
C GLY A 55 5.89 0.18 -17.37
N LEU A 56 5.83 -0.28 -18.62
CA LEU A 56 4.73 -1.13 -19.11
C LEU A 56 4.69 -2.48 -18.38
N CYS A 57 5.84 -3.08 -18.09
CA CYS A 57 5.88 -4.33 -17.34
C CYS A 57 5.51 -4.16 -15.87
N GLU A 58 5.79 -3.01 -15.24
CA GLU A 58 5.29 -2.69 -13.89
C GLU A 58 3.76 -2.54 -13.88
N VAL A 59 3.17 -1.91 -14.91
CA VAL A 59 1.72 -1.88 -15.09
C VAL A 59 1.19 -3.30 -15.28
N ALA A 60 1.77 -4.10 -16.17
CA ALA A 60 1.36 -5.48 -16.40
C ALA A 60 1.42 -6.31 -15.10
N ARG A 61 2.47 -6.15 -14.28
CA ARG A 61 2.62 -6.81 -12.97
C ARG A 61 1.48 -6.46 -12.00
N GLY A 62 0.90 -5.28 -12.14
CA GLY A 62 -0.22 -4.82 -11.32
C GLY A 62 -1.61 -5.23 -11.80
N TYR A 63 -1.76 -5.77 -13.01
CA TYR A 63 -3.07 -6.12 -13.59
C TYR A 63 -3.19 -7.59 -14.03
N LEU A 64 -2.12 -8.21 -14.52
CA LEU A 64 -2.17 -9.61 -14.95
C LEU A 64 -2.32 -10.55 -13.74
N PHE A 65 -3.11 -11.61 -13.90
CA PHE A 65 -3.36 -12.63 -12.87
C PHE A 65 -3.84 -12.02 -11.55
N THR A 66 -4.83 -11.13 -11.60
CA THR A 66 -5.35 -10.30 -10.48
C THR A 66 -4.41 -9.22 -9.95
N GLY A 67 -3.14 -9.23 -10.36
CA GLY A 67 -2.16 -8.20 -10.05
C GLY A 67 -1.47 -8.37 -8.70
N PHE A 68 -0.17 -8.06 -8.66
CA PHE A 68 0.58 -7.95 -7.42
C PHE A 68 1.62 -6.80 -7.50
N PRO A 69 1.17 -5.53 -7.48
CA PRO A 69 2.04 -4.35 -7.60
C PRO A 69 2.72 -3.99 -6.28
N TRP A 70 3.16 -4.98 -5.49
CA TRP A 70 3.85 -4.71 -4.23
C TRP A 70 5.21 -4.06 -4.48
N GLY A 71 5.55 -3.05 -3.69
CA GLY A 71 6.86 -2.38 -3.73
C GLY A 71 7.14 -1.62 -5.04
N LEU A 72 6.17 -0.86 -5.56
CA LEU A 72 6.41 0.04 -6.70
C LEU A 72 7.56 1.01 -6.41
N LEU A 73 8.48 1.19 -7.36
CA LEU A 73 9.61 2.12 -7.20
C LEU A 73 9.17 3.57 -7.05
N GLY A 74 7.97 3.94 -7.48
CA GLY A 74 7.41 5.26 -7.23
C GLY A 74 7.25 5.61 -5.75
N TYR A 75 7.15 4.62 -4.86
CA TYR A 75 6.95 4.84 -3.42
C TYR A 75 8.16 5.45 -2.71
N ILE A 76 9.35 5.42 -3.31
CA ILE A 76 10.53 6.08 -2.73
C ILE A 76 10.34 7.58 -2.53
N TRP A 77 9.37 8.18 -3.24
CA TRP A 77 9.12 9.61 -3.22
C TRP A 77 8.15 10.05 -2.13
N ILE A 78 7.55 9.12 -1.34
CA ILE A 78 6.40 9.41 -0.46
C ILE A 78 6.63 10.57 0.51
N ASP A 79 7.83 10.67 1.08
CA ASP A 79 8.21 11.73 2.04
C ASP A 79 8.82 12.97 1.37
N THR A 80 8.65 13.10 0.05
CA THR A 80 9.23 14.20 -0.74
C THR A 80 8.14 14.95 -1.51
N PRO A 81 8.39 16.20 -1.92
CA PRO A 81 7.45 16.94 -2.76
C PRO A 81 7.11 16.26 -4.09
N VAL A 82 7.97 15.37 -4.59
CA VAL A 82 7.73 14.59 -5.80
C VAL A 82 6.49 13.69 -5.65
N ALA A 83 6.14 13.25 -4.44
CA ALA A 83 4.93 12.47 -4.17
C ALA A 83 3.65 13.18 -4.65
N HIS A 84 3.59 14.51 -4.60
CA HIS A 84 2.40 15.24 -5.01
C HIS A 84 2.09 15.09 -6.51
N LEU A 85 3.09 14.74 -7.33
CA LEU A 85 2.87 14.43 -8.75
C LEU A 85 2.04 13.16 -8.97
N ALA A 86 1.86 12.32 -7.94
CA ALA A 86 0.93 11.20 -7.97
C ALA A 86 -0.52 11.65 -8.21
N SER A 87 -0.88 12.89 -7.87
CA SER A 87 -2.21 13.45 -8.17
C SER A 87 -2.52 13.54 -9.67
N TYR A 88 -1.49 13.67 -10.52
CA TYR A 88 -1.63 13.72 -11.97
C TYR A 88 -1.34 12.38 -12.63
N PHE A 89 -0.27 11.70 -12.19
CA PHE A 89 0.27 10.55 -12.92
C PHE A 89 0.12 9.22 -12.16
N GLY A 90 -0.40 9.25 -10.94
CA GLY A 90 -0.49 8.08 -10.06
C GLY A 90 0.87 7.48 -9.71
N ALA A 91 0.83 6.33 -9.01
CA ALA A 91 2.03 5.64 -8.56
C ALA A 91 2.87 5.05 -9.72
N TYR A 92 2.24 4.66 -10.83
CA TYR A 92 2.94 4.19 -12.02
C TYR A 92 3.68 5.31 -12.74
N GLY A 93 3.12 6.52 -12.78
CA GLY A 93 3.82 7.70 -13.30
C GLY A 93 5.07 8.03 -12.49
N LEU A 94 4.97 8.01 -11.15
CA LEU A 94 6.14 8.16 -10.28
C LEU A 94 7.18 7.05 -10.52
N THR A 95 6.73 5.82 -10.77
CA THR A 95 7.61 4.69 -11.09
C THR A 95 8.36 4.93 -12.41
N ALA A 96 7.68 5.43 -13.45
CA ALA A 96 8.31 5.81 -14.71
C ALA A 96 9.32 6.95 -14.55
N ILE A 97 9.00 7.96 -13.73
CA ILE A 97 9.93 9.04 -13.37
C ILE A 97 11.19 8.46 -12.70
N THR A 98 11.03 7.54 -11.75
CA THR A 98 12.16 6.86 -11.08
C THR A 98 13.02 6.09 -12.09
N PHE A 99 12.43 5.32 -12.99
CA PHE A 99 13.20 4.63 -14.04
C PHE A 99 13.94 5.62 -14.95
N GLY A 100 13.31 6.74 -15.31
CA GLY A 100 13.96 7.83 -16.03
C GLY A 100 15.20 8.35 -15.32
N PHE A 101 15.11 8.61 -14.01
CA PHE A 101 16.27 8.99 -13.20
C PHE A 101 17.36 7.92 -13.19
N CYS A 102 17.00 6.65 -12.99
CA CYS A 102 17.98 5.55 -13.02
C CYS A 102 18.71 5.46 -14.35
N VAL A 103 18.00 5.62 -15.47
CA VAL A 103 18.58 5.57 -16.83
C VAL A 103 19.50 6.78 -17.08
N LEU A 104 19.08 7.99 -16.68
CA LEU A 104 19.90 9.20 -16.79
C LEU A 104 21.15 9.11 -15.91
N LEU A 105 21.01 8.60 -14.69
CA LEU A 105 22.12 8.38 -13.77
C LEU A 105 23.12 7.37 -14.35
N ALA A 106 22.65 6.21 -14.81
CA ALA A 106 23.48 5.21 -15.46
C ALA A 106 24.24 5.84 -16.65
N GLN A 107 23.54 6.60 -17.50
CA GLN A 107 24.15 7.28 -18.64
C GLN A 107 25.26 8.26 -18.22
N SER A 108 25.09 8.99 -17.12
CA SER A 108 26.07 9.99 -16.67
C SER A 108 27.47 9.39 -16.45
N PHE A 109 27.55 8.09 -16.15
CA PHE A 109 28.81 7.36 -15.98
C PHE A 109 29.47 6.91 -17.29
N TYR A 110 28.71 6.77 -18.39
CA TYR A 110 29.20 6.28 -19.68
C TYR A 110 29.55 7.40 -20.68
N VAL A 111 29.14 8.64 -20.42
CA VAL A 111 29.48 9.78 -21.29
C VAL A 111 30.85 10.34 -20.90
N ARG A 112 31.70 10.67 -21.90
CA ARG A 112 33.02 11.30 -21.67
C ARG A 112 32.96 12.56 -20.79
N ARG A 113 31.83 13.27 -20.80
CA ARG A 113 31.56 14.49 -20.04
C ARG A 113 30.67 14.22 -18.82
N LYS A 114 31.15 13.39 -17.89
CA LYS A 114 30.39 12.97 -16.69
C LYS A 114 29.78 14.12 -15.90
N ILE A 115 30.53 15.22 -15.72
CA ILE A 115 30.09 16.42 -14.99
C ILE A 115 28.85 17.04 -15.65
N MET A 116 28.81 17.13 -16.98
CA MET A 116 27.64 17.64 -17.70
C MET A 116 26.43 16.72 -17.55
N GLY A 117 26.65 15.40 -17.58
CA GLY A 117 25.59 14.41 -17.37
C GLY A 117 24.99 14.48 -15.97
N LEU A 118 25.83 14.60 -14.93
CA LEU A 118 25.39 14.79 -13.55
C LEU A 118 24.72 16.15 -13.35
N GLY A 119 25.22 17.21 -13.98
CA GLY A 119 24.59 18.52 -13.96
C GLY A 119 23.18 18.49 -14.58
N PHE A 120 23.01 17.81 -15.72
CA PHE A 120 21.70 17.62 -16.32
C PHE A 120 20.76 16.80 -15.42
N LEU A 121 21.24 15.69 -14.85
CA LEU A 121 20.47 14.89 -13.90
C LEU A 121 20.00 15.72 -12.70
N PHE A 122 20.88 16.54 -12.14
CA PHE A 122 20.56 17.45 -11.04
C PHE A 122 19.49 18.48 -11.46
N LEU A 123 19.59 19.05 -12.65
CA LEU A 123 18.57 19.99 -13.16
C LEU A 123 17.21 19.31 -13.35
N VAL A 124 17.17 18.07 -13.85
CA VAL A 124 15.93 17.30 -13.96
C VAL A 124 15.35 17.02 -12.57
N LEU A 125 16.18 16.62 -11.61
CA LEU A 125 15.75 16.38 -10.23
C LEU A 125 15.19 17.65 -9.60
N LEU A 126 15.88 18.77 -9.76
CA LEU A 126 15.45 20.07 -9.28
C LEU A 126 14.11 20.47 -9.91
N ALA A 127 13.93 20.28 -11.21
CA ALA A 127 12.68 20.60 -11.91
C ALA A 127 11.50 19.74 -11.41
N VAL A 128 11.71 18.43 -11.25
CA VAL A 128 10.67 17.52 -10.71
C VAL A 128 10.33 17.87 -9.27
N TRP A 129 11.35 18.21 -8.46
CA TRP A 129 11.17 18.63 -7.07
C TRP A 129 10.42 19.96 -6.94
N THR A 130 10.78 20.96 -7.73
CA THR A 130 10.10 22.27 -7.70
C THR A 130 8.67 22.16 -8.19
N PHE A 131 8.42 21.38 -9.25
CA PHE A 131 7.06 21.13 -9.73
C PHE A 131 6.23 20.39 -8.68
N GLY A 132 6.77 19.35 -8.05
CA GLY A 132 6.14 18.63 -6.95
C GLY A 132 5.78 19.53 -5.76
N ASN A 133 6.65 20.50 -5.43
CA ASN A 133 6.32 21.51 -4.41
C ASN A 133 5.20 22.46 -4.86
N SER A 134 5.17 22.89 -6.12
CA SER A 134 4.15 23.82 -6.62
C SER A 134 2.74 23.26 -6.60
N VAL A 135 2.61 21.92 -6.63
CA VAL A 135 1.32 21.21 -6.60
C VAL A 135 1.04 20.57 -5.24
N ARG A 136 1.75 21.02 -4.19
CA ARG A 136 1.53 20.56 -2.82
C ARG A 136 0.10 20.85 -2.37
N PRO A 137 -0.62 19.86 -1.81
CA PRO A 137 -1.93 20.10 -1.21
C PRO A 137 -1.81 21.11 -0.06
N THR A 138 -2.68 22.13 -0.06
CA THR A 138 -2.70 23.19 0.96
C THR A 138 -3.72 22.93 2.08
N TYR A 139 -4.21 21.70 2.22
CA TYR A 139 -5.24 21.37 3.20
C TYR A 139 -4.73 21.56 4.63
N SER A 140 -5.45 22.37 5.40
CA SER A 140 -5.33 22.51 6.84
C SER A 140 -6.67 22.14 7.47
N ALA A 141 -6.66 21.29 8.49
CA ALA A 141 -7.86 20.94 9.22
C ALA A 141 -8.42 22.19 9.93
N PRO A 142 -9.74 22.48 9.84
CA PRO A 142 -10.36 23.57 10.59
C PRO A 142 -10.36 23.26 12.10
N GLU A 143 -10.59 24.28 12.94
CA GLU A 143 -10.66 24.10 14.41
C GLU A 143 -11.77 23.11 14.84
N ASN A 144 -12.88 23.06 14.08
CA ASN A 144 -13.98 22.12 14.28
C ASN A 144 -13.90 20.91 13.33
N ALA A 145 -12.69 20.41 13.08
CA ALA A 145 -12.50 19.23 12.23
C ALA A 145 -13.17 18.00 12.84
N THR A 146 -13.78 17.18 11.99
CA THR A 146 -14.40 15.91 12.36
C THR A 146 -13.39 14.99 13.05
N VAL A 147 -13.72 14.55 14.27
CA VAL A 147 -12.91 13.61 15.04
C VAL A 147 -13.33 12.18 14.72
N ILE A 148 -12.43 11.42 14.10
CA ILE A 148 -12.66 10.01 13.77
C ILE A 148 -11.89 9.12 14.75
N ARG A 149 -12.57 8.18 15.39
CA ARG A 149 -11.96 7.14 16.23
C ARG A 149 -11.75 5.85 15.45
N LEU A 150 -10.49 5.48 15.25
CA LEU A 150 -10.11 4.16 14.72
C LEU A 150 -9.93 3.19 15.89
N VAL A 151 -10.72 2.12 15.92
CA VAL A 151 -10.69 1.11 16.99
C VAL A 151 -9.79 -0.05 16.57
N GLN A 152 -8.85 -0.46 17.43
CA GLN A 152 -7.96 -1.58 17.17
C GLN A 152 -7.99 -2.56 18.37
N PRO A 153 -8.64 -3.73 18.25
CA PRO A 153 -8.75 -4.67 19.38
C PRO A 153 -7.45 -5.41 19.72
N ASN A 154 -6.43 -5.28 18.84
CA ASN A 154 -5.16 -5.98 18.93
C ASN A 154 -5.33 -7.50 19.12
N ALA A 155 -6.16 -8.11 18.26
CA ALA A 155 -6.43 -9.54 18.27
C ALA A 155 -5.27 -10.31 17.61
N PRO A 156 -4.60 -11.25 18.30
CA PRO A 156 -3.64 -12.16 17.68
C PRO A 156 -4.27 -12.94 16.52
N GLN A 157 -3.55 -13.03 15.40
CA GLN A 157 -4.09 -13.55 14.14
C GLN A 157 -4.51 -15.03 14.24
N ASP A 158 -3.76 -15.83 15.00
CA ASP A 158 -4.04 -17.25 15.28
C ASP A 158 -5.31 -17.47 16.11
N LYS A 159 -5.75 -16.45 16.86
CA LYS A 159 -6.93 -16.51 17.74
C LYS A 159 -8.10 -15.68 17.23
N LYS A 160 -7.91 -14.89 16.16
CA LYS A 160 -8.91 -13.91 15.68
C LYS A 160 -10.27 -14.56 15.40
N PHE A 161 -10.26 -15.76 14.84
CA PHE A 161 -11.46 -16.49 14.43
C PHE A 161 -11.88 -17.61 15.38
N ASP A 162 -11.14 -17.83 16.48
CA ASP A 162 -11.55 -18.80 17.49
C ASP A 162 -12.77 -18.25 18.24
N PRO A 163 -13.93 -18.94 18.22
CA PRO A 163 -15.15 -18.49 18.89
C PRO A 163 -14.95 -18.18 20.38
N LYS A 164 -13.96 -18.80 21.03
CA LYS A 164 -13.63 -18.54 22.44
C LYS A 164 -13.09 -17.14 22.68
N PHE A 165 -12.36 -16.56 21.71
CA PHE A 165 -11.71 -15.25 21.85
C PHE A 165 -12.41 -14.15 21.03
N ALA A 166 -13.13 -14.52 19.97
CA ALA A 166 -13.76 -13.56 19.07
C ALA A 166 -14.70 -12.59 19.80
N MET A 167 -15.46 -13.09 20.79
CA MET A 167 -16.35 -12.25 21.60
C MET A 167 -15.59 -11.31 22.55
N ASP A 168 -14.44 -11.73 23.08
CA ASP A 168 -13.60 -10.85 23.90
C ASP A 168 -13.08 -9.66 23.09
N TYR A 169 -12.67 -9.89 21.83
CA TYR A 169 -12.23 -8.83 20.94
C TYR A 169 -13.38 -7.88 20.58
N PHE A 170 -14.56 -8.43 20.33
CA PHE A 170 -15.78 -7.64 20.12
C PHE A 170 -16.06 -6.74 21.33
N GLN A 171 -16.03 -7.28 22.55
CA GLN A 171 -16.25 -6.50 23.77
C GLN A 171 -15.18 -5.43 23.99
N ARG A 172 -13.91 -5.73 23.69
CA ARG A 172 -12.84 -4.70 23.73
C ARG A 172 -13.15 -3.54 22.78
N MET A 173 -13.65 -3.82 21.58
CA MET A 173 -14.02 -2.76 20.63
C MET A 173 -15.20 -1.93 21.12
N LEU A 174 -16.21 -2.54 21.74
CA LEU A 174 -17.30 -1.81 22.40
C LEU A 174 -16.74 -0.87 23.49
N ASN A 175 -15.87 -1.40 24.35
CA ASN A 175 -15.28 -0.63 25.45
C ASN A 175 -14.43 0.55 24.92
N PHE A 176 -13.62 0.35 23.87
CA PHE A 176 -12.84 1.42 23.24
C PHE A 176 -13.72 2.45 22.55
N SER A 177 -14.88 2.03 22.02
CA SER A 177 -15.84 2.92 21.37
C SER A 177 -16.48 3.89 22.36
N GLN A 178 -16.69 3.46 23.60
CA GLN A 178 -17.33 4.26 24.67
C GLN A 178 -16.42 5.28 25.35
N GLN A 179 -15.10 5.27 25.08
CA GLN A 179 -14.17 6.14 25.79
C GLN A 179 -14.38 7.62 25.47
N ALA A 180 -14.20 8.50 26.46
CA ALA A 180 -14.19 9.94 26.22
C ALA A 180 -12.84 10.39 25.61
N PRO A 181 -12.80 11.50 24.84
CA PRO A 181 -13.94 12.31 24.38
C PRO A 181 -14.79 11.59 23.34
N GLN A 182 -16.06 11.97 23.18
CA GLN A 182 -16.94 11.37 22.17
C GLN A 182 -16.51 11.84 20.76
N PRO A 183 -16.26 10.91 19.81
CA PRO A 183 -15.89 11.27 18.43
C PRO A 183 -17.15 11.55 17.58
N ASP A 184 -16.94 12.09 16.38
CA ASP A 184 -18.00 12.29 15.39
C ASP A 184 -18.26 11.02 14.54
N LEU A 185 -17.27 10.13 14.46
CA LEU A 185 -17.37 8.85 13.75
C LEU A 185 -16.48 7.79 14.43
N ILE A 186 -16.98 6.56 14.53
CA ILE A 186 -16.21 5.39 14.99
C ILE A 186 -16.00 4.43 13.82
N VAL A 187 -14.78 3.95 13.64
CA VAL A 187 -14.41 2.99 12.59
C VAL A 187 -13.81 1.75 13.23
N TRP A 188 -14.44 0.62 12.98
CA TRP A 188 -13.96 -0.71 13.35
C TRP A 188 -13.21 -1.37 12.19
N PRO A 189 -12.24 -2.27 12.47
CA PRO A 189 -11.41 -2.87 11.44
C PRO A 189 -12.17 -3.88 10.57
N GLU A 190 -11.47 -4.46 9.60
CA GLU A 190 -12.00 -5.51 8.74
C GLU A 190 -12.36 -6.77 9.54
N THR A 191 -13.54 -7.33 9.25
CA THR A 191 -14.07 -8.56 9.87
C THR A 191 -14.10 -8.43 11.40
N SER A 192 -14.86 -7.44 11.86
CA SER A 192 -15.00 -7.09 13.29
C SER A 192 -16.12 -7.84 13.99
N LEU A 193 -17.07 -8.41 13.25
CA LEU A 193 -18.13 -9.22 13.85
C LEU A 193 -17.63 -10.66 14.07
N PRO A 194 -17.91 -11.27 15.23
CA PRO A 194 -17.53 -12.65 15.53
C PRO A 194 -18.38 -13.67 14.74
N ILE A 195 -19.48 -13.23 14.14
CA ILE A 195 -20.39 -14.02 13.31
C ILE A 195 -20.74 -13.24 12.04
N ALA A 196 -21.27 -13.95 11.03
CA ALA A 196 -21.71 -13.30 9.79
C ALA A 196 -22.82 -12.28 10.06
N TYR A 197 -22.82 -11.20 9.28
CA TYR A 197 -23.69 -10.04 9.42
C TYR A 197 -25.18 -10.41 9.48
N ASN A 198 -25.60 -11.40 8.68
CA ASN A 198 -27.00 -11.83 8.61
C ASN A 198 -27.52 -12.43 9.94
N PHE A 199 -26.63 -12.83 10.84
CA PHE A 199 -26.96 -13.40 12.15
C PHE A 199 -26.58 -12.45 13.31
N ALA A 200 -26.08 -11.25 13.01
CA ALA A 200 -25.48 -10.34 14.00
C ALA A 200 -26.45 -9.27 14.53
N ALA A 201 -27.76 -9.47 14.42
CA ALA A 201 -28.76 -8.47 14.81
C ALA A 201 -28.55 -7.96 16.26
N ASP A 202 -28.35 -8.87 17.21
CA ASP A 202 -28.13 -8.52 18.61
C ASP A 202 -26.79 -7.80 18.83
N LEU A 203 -25.75 -8.17 18.09
CA LEU A 203 -24.44 -7.52 18.18
C LEU A 203 -24.46 -6.11 17.60
N ILE A 204 -25.25 -5.89 16.54
CA ILE A 204 -25.45 -4.56 15.95
C ILE A 204 -26.18 -3.64 16.94
N LEU A 205 -27.14 -4.16 17.70
CA LEU A 205 -27.79 -3.40 18.77
C LEU A 205 -26.79 -3.01 19.86
N GLN A 206 -25.92 -3.93 20.29
CA GLN A 206 -24.85 -3.62 21.26
C GLN A 206 -23.88 -2.55 20.75
N ILE A 207 -23.52 -2.58 19.46
CA ILE A 207 -22.70 -1.53 18.83
C ILE A 207 -23.40 -0.18 18.92
N LYS A 208 -24.70 -0.12 18.58
CA LYS A 208 -25.50 1.11 18.61
C LYS A 208 -25.62 1.68 20.03
N GLU A 209 -25.79 0.82 21.03
CA GLU A 209 -25.84 1.22 22.43
C GLU A 209 -24.48 1.76 22.90
N ALA A 210 -23.41 1.03 22.60
CA ALA A 210 -22.05 1.43 22.96
C ALA A 210 -21.59 2.71 22.28
N SER A 211 -22.08 3.02 21.07
CA SER A 211 -21.69 4.24 20.36
C SER A 211 -22.40 5.49 20.85
N GLN A 212 -23.42 5.37 21.72
CA GLN A 212 -24.15 6.51 22.30
C GLN A 212 -24.65 7.52 21.25
N GLY A 213 -25.10 7.02 20.10
CA GLY A 213 -25.60 7.84 19.00
C GLY A 213 -24.53 8.29 17.99
N VAL A 214 -23.24 8.01 18.21
CA VAL A 214 -22.19 8.22 17.20
C VAL A 214 -22.35 7.20 16.08
N PRO A 215 -22.29 7.60 14.80
CA PRO A 215 -22.23 6.66 13.68
C PRO A 215 -21.03 5.70 13.79
N VAL A 216 -21.24 4.44 13.42
CA VAL A 216 -20.18 3.41 13.44
C VAL A 216 -20.06 2.76 12.06
N LEU A 217 -18.85 2.76 11.49
CA LEU A 217 -18.49 1.99 10.31
C LEU A 217 -17.85 0.67 10.72
N VAL A 218 -18.41 -0.46 10.27
CA VAL A 218 -18.01 -1.80 10.69
C VAL A 218 -17.72 -2.68 9.48
N GLY A 219 -16.57 -3.35 9.48
CA GLY A 219 -16.28 -4.43 8.54
C GLY A 219 -16.93 -5.74 8.99
N ALA A 220 -17.74 -6.37 8.14
CA ALA A 220 -18.44 -7.62 8.45
C ALA A 220 -18.40 -8.61 7.29
N LEU A 221 -18.33 -9.90 7.62
CA LEU A 221 -18.55 -10.98 6.66
C LEU A 221 -20.05 -11.15 6.43
N ARG A 222 -20.48 -11.43 5.20
CA ARG A 222 -21.88 -11.63 4.84
C ARG A 222 -22.24 -13.10 4.74
#